data_AF-A0A7Y2HLM7-F1
#
_entry.id   AF-A0A7Y2HLM7-F1
#
_cell.length_a   1.000
_cell.length_b   1.000
_cell.length_c   1.000
_cell.angle_alpha   90.00
_cell.angle_beta   90.00
_cell.angle_gamma   90.00
#
_symmetry.space_group_name_H-M   'P 1'
#
loop_
_entity.id
_entity.type
_entity.pdbx_description
1 polymer ?
#
loop_
_entity_poly.entity_id
_entity_poly.type
_entity_poly.pdbx_seq_one_letter_code
_entity_poly.pdbx_strand_id
1 'polypeptide(L)'
;ALLGGVGRCGRELCCSTWLPELKPVSLQLAKDQRLSLNPAQISGCCGRLMCCLMYEHRTYVESRRRFPREGKSLRTAHGRETVIAVDILRETVTVRSESGERRTLPLDDLKREVAEAPRPPR
;
A
#
# COMPACT_ATOMS: atom_id res chain seq x y z
N ALA A 1 14.83 -10.06 23.18
CA ALA A 1 13.43 -9.65 22.96
C ALA A 1 12.87 -9.14 24.29
N LEU A 2 11.87 -8.24 24.26
CA LEU A 2 11.07 -7.96 25.46
C LEU A 2 10.28 -9.24 25.80
N LEU A 3 10.24 -9.64 27.07
CA LEU A 3 9.40 -10.77 27.52
C LEU A 3 7.94 -10.32 27.55
N GLY A 4 7.25 -10.43 26.40
CA GLY A 4 5.83 -10.10 26.26
C GLY A 4 5.53 -8.60 26.12
N GLY A 5 4.24 -8.30 25.99
CA GLY A 5 3.69 -6.94 25.85
C GLY A 5 2.54 -6.87 24.85
N VAL A 6 1.86 -5.72 24.81
CA VAL A 6 0.77 -5.45 23.87
C VAL A 6 1.21 -4.36 22.89
N GLY A 7 1.10 -4.65 21.60
CA GLY A 7 1.35 -3.70 20.52
C GLY A 7 0.24 -2.67 20.40
N ARG A 8 0.49 -1.62 19.61
CA ARG A 8 -0.50 -0.53 19.39
C ARG A 8 -1.76 -1.00 18.68
N CYS A 9 -1.74 -2.18 18.05
CA CYS A 9 -2.90 -2.85 17.48
C CYS A 9 -3.78 -3.57 18.52
N GLY A 10 -3.43 -3.52 19.82
CA GLY A 10 -4.15 -4.18 20.91
C GLY A 10 -3.88 -5.68 21.03
N ARG A 11 -2.97 -6.24 20.21
CA ARG A 11 -2.57 -7.64 20.24
C ARG A 11 -1.21 -7.81 20.91
N GLU A 12 -0.89 -9.02 21.37
CA GLU A 12 0.44 -9.34 21.87
C GLU A 12 1.53 -9.03 20.83
N LEU A 13 2.74 -8.68 21.31
CA LEU A 13 3.85 -8.33 20.42
C LEU A 13 4.20 -9.51 19.49
N CYS A 14 4.32 -9.24 18.19
CA CYS A 14 4.65 -10.27 17.21
C CYS A 14 5.98 -10.96 17.53
N CYS A 15 6.96 -10.19 18.03
CA CYS A 15 8.30 -10.69 18.38
C CYS A 15 8.35 -11.59 19.62
N SER A 16 7.31 -11.59 20.45
CA SER A 16 7.20 -12.46 21.63
C SER A 16 6.24 -13.63 21.44
N THR A 17 5.60 -13.73 20.26
CA THR A 17 4.56 -14.72 19.98
C THR A 17 4.98 -15.65 18.83
N TRP A 18 4.87 -15.16 17.59
CA TRP A 18 4.98 -16.00 16.40
C TRP A 18 6.09 -15.55 15.42
N LEU A 19 6.70 -14.38 15.64
CA LEU A 19 7.79 -13.85 14.83
C LEU A 19 9.12 -13.78 15.61
N PRO A 20 9.73 -14.93 15.98
CA PRO A 20 10.95 -14.95 16.80
C PRO A 20 12.19 -14.44 16.04
N GLU A 21 12.24 -14.63 14.73
CA GLU A 21 13.33 -14.16 13.89
C GLU A 21 13.08 -12.74 13.39
N LEU A 22 13.73 -11.78 14.06
CA LEU A 22 13.65 -10.37 13.71
C LEU A 22 14.81 -9.98 12.81
N LYS A 23 14.50 -9.74 11.54
CA LYS A 23 15.41 -9.04 10.63
C LYS A 23 15.35 -7.52 10.89
N PRO A 24 16.43 -6.76 10.60
CA PRO A 24 16.46 -5.32 10.86
C PRO A 24 15.43 -4.55 10.02
N VAL A 25 14.51 -3.85 10.69
CA VAL A 25 13.54 -2.98 10.03
C VAL A 25 14.20 -1.65 9.68
N SER A 26 14.08 -1.20 8.43
CA SER A 26 14.60 0.10 7.97
C SER A 26 13.48 1.12 7.77
N LEU A 27 13.83 2.42 7.80
CA LEU A 27 12.88 3.50 7.50
C LEU A 27 12.28 3.40 6.10
N GLN A 28 12.99 2.78 5.15
CA GLN A 28 12.50 2.57 3.80
C GLN A 28 11.25 1.68 3.78
N LEU A 29 11.18 0.65 4.63
CA LEU A 29 10.00 -0.24 4.73
C LEU A 29 8.75 0.53 5.15
N ALA A 30 8.88 1.48 6.08
CA ALA A 30 7.77 2.33 6.52
C ALA A 30 7.31 3.26 5.39
N LYS A 31 8.27 3.84 4.64
CA LYS A 31 8.00 4.71 3.49
C LYS A 31 7.31 3.94 2.37
N ASP A 32 7.77 2.73 2.07
CA ASP A 32 7.18 1.86 1.04
C ASP A 32 5.73 1.54 1.37
N GLN A 33 5.41 1.34 2.66
CA GLN A 33 4.06 1.11 3.18
C GLN A 33 3.24 2.39 3.39
N ARG A 34 3.74 3.55 2.94
CA ARG A 34 3.08 4.87 3.06
C ARG A 34 2.75 5.30 4.49
N LEU A 35 3.49 4.79 5.46
CA LEU A 35 3.38 5.26 6.84
C LEU A 35 4.11 6.59 6.99
N SER A 36 3.60 7.45 7.88
CA SER A 36 4.34 8.66 8.22
C SER A 36 5.65 8.29 8.91
N LEU A 37 6.71 9.07 8.66
CA LEU A 37 8.01 8.84 9.30
C LEU A 37 8.07 9.40 10.73
N ASN A 38 6.92 9.72 11.34
CA ASN A 38 6.86 10.16 12.73
C ASN A 38 7.20 8.96 13.65
N PRO A 39 8.25 9.04 14.49
CA PRO A 39 8.64 7.96 15.38
C PRO A 39 7.49 7.44 16.26
N ALA A 40 6.56 8.31 16.70
CA ALA A 40 5.40 7.89 17.48
C ALA A 40 4.45 6.95 16.71
N GLN A 41 4.46 7.00 15.37
CA GLN A 41 3.61 6.16 14.52
C GLN A 41 4.28 4.85 14.09
N ILE A 42 5.61 4.82 13.94
CA ILE A 42 6.34 3.68 13.37
C ILE A 42 7.20 2.89 14.39
N SER A 43 7.38 3.42 15.60
CA SER A 43 8.13 2.75 16.66
C SER A 43 7.24 1.85 17.51
N GLY A 44 7.76 0.68 17.87
CA GLY A 44 7.19 -0.21 18.86
C GLY A 44 7.51 0.24 20.29
N CYS A 45 6.91 -0.43 21.28
CA CYS A 45 7.10 -0.14 22.71
C CYS A 45 8.55 -0.29 23.19
N CYS A 46 9.37 -1.05 22.46
CA CYS A 46 10.80 -1.23 22.73
C CYS A 46 11.69 -0.10 22.18
N GLY A 47 11.10 0.96 21.61
CA GLY A 47 11.83 2.11 21.04
C GLY A 47 12.46 1.85 19.66
N ARG A 48 12.30 0.64 19.10
CA ARG A 48 12.73 0.30 17.73
C ARG A 48 11.55 0.32 16.78
N LEU A 49 11.80 0.34 15.47
CA LEU A 49 10.75 0.21 14.45
C LEU A 49 9.95 -1.09 14.65
N MET A 50 8.63 -1.02 14.39
CA MET A 50 7.72 -2.14 14.60
C MET A 50 8.09 -3.35 13.73
N CYS A 51 8.19 -4.53 14.35
CA CYS A 51 8.53 -5.78 13.68
C CYS A 51 7.49 -6.24 12.65
N CYS A 52 6.22 -5.88 12.83
CA CYS A 52 5.14 -6.17 11.88
C CYS A 52 5.36 -5.51 10.52
N LEU A 53 6.02 -4.35 10.46
CA LEU A 53 6.33 -3.66 9.20
C LEU A 53 7.13 -4.54 8.26
N MET A 54 8.06 -5.32 8.79
CA MET A 54 8.87 -6.20 7.98
C MET A 54 8.12 -7.45 7.54
N TYR A 55 7.30 -8.01 8.42
CA TYR A 55 6.46 -9.14 8.06
C TYR A 55 5.49 -8.78 6.93
N GLU A 56 4.81 -7.64 7.05
CA GLU A 56 3.82 -7.15 6.08
C GLU A 56 4.47 -6.70 4.77
N HIS A 57 5.74 -6.29 4.80
CA HIS A 57 6.44 -5.75 3.63
C HIS A 57 6.42 -6.68 2.42
N ARG A 58 6.60 -7.99 2.59
CA ARG A 58 6.57 -8.94 1.46
C ARG A 58 5.21 -8.92 0.77
N THR A 59 4.14 -9.09 1.55
CA THR A 59 2.77 -9.06 1.07
C THR A 59 2.45 -7.71 0.42
N TYR A 60 2.92 -6.62 1.02
CA TYR A 60 2.75 -5.28 0.45
C TYR A 60 3.41 -5.15 -0.92
N VAL A 61 4.67 -5.56 -1.07
CA VAL A 61 5.42 -5.48 -2.35
C VAL A 61 4.77 -6.36 -3.41
N GLU A 62 4.37 -7.58 -3.07
CA GLU A 62 3.70 -8.51 -3.99
C GLU A 62 2.36 -7.94 -4.45
N SER A 63 1.54 -7.43 -3.53
CA SER A 63 0.26 -6.82 -3.86
C SER A 63 0.44 -5.55 -4.68
N ARG A 64 1.40 -4.67 -4.36
CA ARG A 64 1.67 -3.41 -5.09
C ARG A 64 1.96 -3.64 -6.57
N ARG A 65 2.58 -4.78 -6.95
CA ARG A 65 2.87 -5.13 -8.35
C ARG A 65 1.60 -5.30 -9.20
N ARG A 66 0.46 -5.62 -8.58
CA ARG A 66 -0.84 -5.78 -9.27
C ARG A 66 -1.47 -4.44 -9.67
N PHE A 67 -1.04 -3.33 -9.06
CA PHE A 67 -1.64 -2.00 -9.25
C PHE A 67 -0.84 -1.13 -10.22
N PRO A 68 -1.51 -0.22 -10.94
CA PRO A 68 -0.81 0.82 -11.68
C PRO A 68 -0.05 1.77 -10.74
N ARG A 69 1.04 2.36 -11.23
CA ARG A 69 1.78 3.39 -10.50
C ARG A 69 0.92 4.64 -10.34
N GLU A 70 0.99 5.26 -9.17
CA GLU A 70 0.42 6.60 -9.00
C GLU A 70 1.15 7.60 -9.90
N GLY A 71 0.41 8.58 -10.41
CA GLY A 71 0.86 9.51 -11.44
C GLY A 71 0.85 8.94 -12.87
N LYS A 72 0.61 7.62 -13.04
CA LYS A 72 0.48 7.05 -14.39
C LYS A 72 -0.84 7.52 -15.02
N SER A 73 -0.76 8.05 -16.23
CA SER A 73 -1.94 8.27 -17.08
C SER A 73 -2.28 7.01 -17.86
N LEU A 74 -3.56 6.69 -17.93
CA LEU A 74 -4.15 5.54 -18.61
C LEU A 74 -5.38 5.98 -19.38
N ARG A 75 -5.80 5.16 -20.35
CA ARG A 75 -7.08 5.32 -21.03
C ARG A 75 -8.05 4.30 -20.46
N THR A 76 -9.22 4.77 -20.05
CA THR A 76 -10.35 3.95 -19.58
C THR A 76 -11.52 4.15 -20.55
N ALA A 77 -12.66 3.51 -20.26
CA ALA A 77 -13.90 3.74 -21.00
C ALA A 77 -14.36 5.21 -20.96
N HIS A 78 -13.91 5.99 -19.98
CA HIS A 78 -14.28 7.41 -19.79
C HIS A 78 -13.28 8.40 -20.41
N GLY A 79 -12.26 7.89 -21.13
CA GLY A 79 -11.24 8.73 -21.75
C GLY A 79 -9.89 8.63 -21.03
N ARG A 80 -9.13 9.73 -21.01
CA ARG A 80 -7.81 9.76 -20.37
C ARG A 80 -7.94 10.11 -18.89
N GLU A 81 -7.44 9.24 -18.03
CA GLU A 81 -7.46 9.41 -16.59
C GLU A 81 -6.06 9.20 -16.01
N THR A 82 -5.78 9.78 -14.85
CA THR A 82 -4.49 9.64 -14.15
C THR A 82 -4.72 9.04 -12.77
N VAL A 83 -3.93 8.02 -12.42
CA VAL A 83 -3.97 7.43 -11.07
C VAL A 83 -3.47 8.45 -10.06
N ILE A 84 -4.31 8.82 -9.09
CA ILE A 84 -3.92 9.75 -8.04
C ILE A 84 -3.69 9.06 -6.69
N ALA A 85 -4.36 7.94 -6.45
CA ALA A 85 -4.18 7.16 -5.22
C ALA A 85 -4.44 5.67 -5.47
N VAL A 86 -3.77 4.81 -4.69
CA VAL A 86 -4.02 3.38 -4.66
C VAL A 86 -4.18 2.90 -3.22
N ASP A 87 -5.29 2.25 -2.91
CA ASP A 87 -5.51 1.53 -1.65
C ASP A 87 -5.36 0.03 -1.92
N ILE A 88 -4.21 -0.52 -1.53
CA ILE A 88 -3.86 -1.93 -1.74
C ILE A 88 -4.74 -2.85 -0.89
N LEU A 89 -5.10 -2.42 0.32
CA LEU A 89 -5.86 -3.25 1.27
C LEU A 89 -7.32 -3.35 0.87
N ARG A 90 -7.89 -2.26 0.32
CA ARG A 90 -9.25 -2.24 -0.22
C ARG A 90 -9.34 -2.70 -1.67
N GLU A 91 -8.21 -2.99 -2.31
CA GLU A 91 -8.11 -3.29 -3.73
C GLU A 91 -8.79 -2.23 -4.64
N THR A 92 -8.70 -0.96 -4.26
CA THR A 92 -9.27 0.17 -5.01
C THR A 92 -8.20 1.12 -5.55
N VAL A 93 -8.55 1.78 -6.64
CA VAL A 93 -7.72 2.80 -7.29
C VAL A 93 -8.56 4.06 -7.43
N THR A 94 -8.00 5.21 -7.07
CA THR A 94 -8.60 6.51 -7.34
C THR A 94 -7.93 7.11 -8.58
N VAL A 95 -8.75 7.41 -9.57
CA VAL A 95 -8.35 8.05 -10.82
C VAL A 95 -8.93 9.45 -10.91
N ARG A 96 -8.25 10.32 -11.65
CA ARG A 96 -8.68 11.68 -11.97
C ARG A 96 -8.77 11.86 -13.48
N SER A 97 -9.92 12.27 -13.97
CA SER A 97 -10.14 12.61 -15.38
C SER A 97 -9.43 13.91 -15.78
N GLU A 98 -9.36 14.18 -17.09
CA GLU A 98 -8.87 15.48 -17.60
C GLU A 98 -9.75 16.66 -17.18
N SER A 99 -11.05 16.45 -16.92
CA SER A 99 -11.96 17.46 -16.39
C SER A 99 -11.74 17.75 -14.89
N GLY A 100 -10.86 16.99 -14.22
CA GLY A 100 -10.56 17.13 -12.79
C GLY A 100 -11.47 16.34 -11.86
N GLU A 101 -12.47 15.63 -12.40
CA GLU A 101 -13.34 14.74 -11.64
C GLU A 101 -12.53 13.57 -11.07
N ARG A 102 -12.79 13.22 -9.80
CA ARG A 102 -12.13 12.11 -9.12
C ARG A 102 -13.13 11.01 -8.86
N ARG A 103 -12.75 9.78 -9.19
CA ARG A 103 -13.55 8.59 -8.89
C ARG A 103 -12.68 7.47 -8.36
N THR A 104 -13.28 6.64 -7.51
CA THR A 104 -12.62 5.47 -6.93
C THR A 104 -13.34 4.22 -7.40
N LEU A 105 -12.58 3.26 -7.92
CA LEU A 105 -13.10 2.01 -8.47
C LEU A 105 -12.23 0.82 -8.06
N PRO A 106 -12.80 -0.40 -8.03
CA PRO A 106 -12.03 -1.63 -7.83
C PRO A 106 -10.93 -1.80 -8.89
N LEU A 107 -9.82 -2.44 -8.51
CA LEU A 107 -8.71 -2.72 -9.42
C LEU A 107 -9.14 -3.53 -10.64
N ASP A 108 -10.06 -4.48 -10.47
CA ASP A 108 -10.49 -5.36 -11.54
C ASP A 108 -11.37 -4.63 -12.56
N ASP A 109 -12.25 -3.73 -12.11
CA ASP A 109 -13.01 -2.86 -12.99
C ASP A 109 -12.08 -1.92 -13.77
N LEU A 110 -11.07 -1.35 -13.12
CA LEU A 110 -10.07 -0.53 -13.80
C LEU A 110 -9.35 -1.29 -14.91
N LYS A 111 -8.96 -2.55 -14.65
CA LYS A 111 -8.31 -3.39 -15.66
C LYS A 111 -9.23 -3.68 -16.84
N ARG A 112 -10.51 -3.94 -16.58
CA ARG A 112 -11.52 -4.15 -17.63
C ARG A 112 -11.68 -2.91 -18.49
N GLU A 113 -11.87 -1.74 -17.88
CA GLU A 113 -12.00 -0.48 -18.61
C GLU A 113 -10.76 -0.12 -19.44
N VAL A 114 -9.56 -0.42 -18.94
CA VAL A 114 -8.31 -0.21 -19.69
C VAL A 114 -8.17 -1.18 -20.85
N ALA A 115 -8.67 -2.42 -20.71
CA ALA A 115 -8.67 -3.42 -21.77
C ALA A 115 -9.69 -3.10 -22.87
N GLU A 116 -10.86 -2.56 -22.49
CA GLU A 116 -11.95 -2.16 -23.39
C GLU A 116 -11.70 -0.79 -24.05
N ALA A 117 -10.75 0.00 -23.54
CA ALA A 117 -10.46 1.34 -24.07
C ALA A 117 -10.01 1.29 -25.55
N PRO A 118 -10.57 2.13 -26.43
CA PRO A 118 -10.21 2.15 -27.84
C PRO A 118 -8.73 2.52 -28.02
N ARG A 119 -8.00 1.64 -28.72
CA ARG A 119 -6.60 1.88 -29.10
C ARG A 119 -6.55 3.10 -30.04
N PRO A 120 -5.55 4.00 -29.89
CA PRO A 120 -5.42 5.12 -30.82
C PRO A 120 -5.22 4.61 -32.26
N PRO A 121 -5.80 5.28 -33.28
CA PRO A 121 -5.44 5.02 -34.66
C PRO A 121 -3.93 5.27 -34.83
N ARG A 122 -3.26 4.36 -35.54
CA ARG A 122 -1.84 4.44 -35.88
C ARG A 122 -1.55 5.60 -36.81
#